data_AF-A0A0Q7S1D3-F1
#
_entry.id   AF-A0A0Q7S1D3-F1
#
_cell.length_a   1.000
_cell.length_b   1.000
_cell.length_c   1.000
_cell.angle_alpha   90.00
_cell.angle_beta   90.00
_cell.angle_gamma   90.00
#
_symmetry.space_group_name_H-M   'P 1'
#
loop_
_entity.id
_entity.type
_entity.pdbx_description
1 polymer ?
#
loop_
_entity_poly.entity_id
_entity_poly.type
_entity_poly.pdbx_seq_one_letter_code
_entity_poly.pdbx_strand_id
1 'polypeptide(L)' 'MAQDFDRAMREGLADAIGFVGGALAGWWLGRQFGIDFIASDDWNVQQMGALVLIVVGCGVGRWVARRLMLKDKP' A
#
# COMPACT_ATOMS: atom_id res chain seq x y z
N MET A 1 -14.76 26.02 -0.42
CA MET A 1 -14.40 25.66 0.96
C MET A 1 -14.90 24.28 1.36
N ALA A 2 -16.20 24.04 1.57
CA ALA A 2 -16.70 22.72 2.00
C ALA A 2 -16.44 21.61 0.95
N GLN A 3 -16.67 21.93 -0.32
CA GLN A 3 -16.47 21.01 -1.44
C GLN A 3 -14.98 20.63 -1.66
N ASP A 4 -14.07 21.54 -1.32
CA ASP A 4 -12.62 21.29 -1.38
C ASP A 4 -12.18 20.33 -0.28
N PHE A 5 -12.75 20.47 0.92
CA PHE A 5 -12.49 19.59 2.05
C PHE A 5 -13.01 18.17 1.79
N ASP A 6 -14.22 18.02 1.25
CA ASP A 6 -14.78 16.70 0.90
C ASP A 6 -13.91 15.95 -0.10
N ARG A 7 -13.39 16.68 -1.10
CA ARG A 7 -12.44 16.13 -2.06
C ARG A 7 -11.13 15.73 -1.37
N ALA A 8 -10.53 16.62 -0.58
CA ALA A 8 -9.30 16.33 0.14
C ALA A 8 -9.44 15.12 1.08
N MET A 9 -10.58 14.99 1.76
CA MET A 9 -10.90 13.86 2.63
C MET A 9 -10.96 12.55 1.84
N ARG A 10 -11.61 12.56 0.67
CA ARG A 10 -11.66 11.40 -0.24
C ARG A 10 -10.28 11.00 -0.75
N GLU A 11 -9.45 11.98 -1.12
CA GLU A 11 -8.08 11.74 -1.57
C GLU A 11 -7.21 11.15 -0.44
N GLY A 12 -7.31 11.70 0.76
CA GLY A 12 -6.60 11.18 1.94
C GLY A 12 -7.05 9.77 2.33
N LEU A 13 -8.35 9.49 2.25
CA LEU A 13 -8.89 8.16 2.52
C LEU A 13 -8.40 7.14 1.48
N ALA A 14 -8.42 7.50 0.19
CA ALA A 14 -7.90 6.64 -0.88
C ALA A 14 -6.40 6.35 -0.68
N ASP A 15 -5.63 7.35 -0.24
CA ASP A 15 -4.22 7.16 0.09
C ASP A 15 -3.99 6.22 1.25
N ALA A 16 -4.71 6.40 2.36
CA ALA A 16 -4.56 5.57 3.54
C ALA A 16 -4.91 4.11 3.24
N ILE A 17 -6.04 3.88 2.56
CA ILE A 17 -6.48 2.53 2.17
C ILE A 17 -5.49 1.90 1.19
N GLY A 18 -5.05 2.66 0.18
CA GLY A 18 -4.09 2.18 -0.81
C GLY A 18 -2.72 1.87 -0.20
N PHE A 19 -2.27 2.68 0.76
CA PHE A 19 -1.02 2.44 1.47
C PHE A 19 -1.08 1.16 2.31
N VAL A 20 -2.07 1.03 3.19
CA VAL A 20 -2.21 -0.15 4.08
C VAL A 20 -2.51 -1.41 3.28
N GLY A 21 -3.46 -1.35 2.34
CA GLY A 21 -3.78 -2.49 1.47
C GLY A 21 -2.60 -2.90 0.59
N GLY A 22 -1.85 -1.92 0.08
CA GLY A 22 -0.62 -2.15 -0.67
C GLY A 22 0.48 -2.81 0.16
N ALA A 23 0.71 -2.33 1.38
CA ALA A 23 1.66 -2.92 2.33
C ALA A 23 1.34 -4.40 2.61
N LEU A 24 0.07 -4.67 2.91
CA LEU A 24 -0.42 -6.02 3.21
C LEU A 24 -0.29 -6.94 2.00
N ALA A 25 -0.58 -6.45 0.78
CA ALA A 25 -0.38 -7.20 -0.45
C ALA A 25 1.10 -7.51 -0.71
N GLY A 26 1.99 -6.54 -0.50
CA GLY A 26 3.43 -6.74 -0.61
C GLY A 26 3.97 -7.75 0.39
N TRP A 27 3.54 -7.66 1.66
CA TRP A 27 3.88 -8.66 2.69
C TRP A 27 3.36 -10.04 2.32
N TRP A 28 2.10 -10.15 1.91
CA TRP A 28 1.49 -11.41 1.53
C TRP A 28 2.21 -12.07 0.35
N LEU A 29 2.62 -11.28 -0.66
CA LEU A 29 3.46 -11.76 -1.75
C LEU A 29 4.82 -12.26 -1.24
N GLY A 30 5.49 -11.52 -0.35
CA GLY A 30 6.74 -11.97 0.27
C GLY A 30 6.59 -13.33 0.97
N ARG A 31 5.46 -13.52 1.66
CA ARG A 31 5.12 -14.79 2.31
C ARG A 31 4.94 -15.94 1.31
N GLN A 32 4.44 -15.67 0.10
CA GLN A 32 4.36 -16.70 -0.96
C GLN A 32 5.75 -17.16 -1.44
N PHE A 33 6.77 -16.30 -1.33
CA PHE A 33 8.16 -16.65 -1.60
C PHE A 33 8.87 -17.28 -0.39
N GLY A 34 8.13 -17.59 0.69
CA GLY A 34 8.67 -18.19 1.91
C GLY A 34 9.39 -17.20 2.82
N ILE A 35 9.28 -15.89 2.56
CA ILE A 35 9.93 -14.85 3.34
C ILE A 35 8.88 -14.16 4.20
N ASP A 36 8.91 -14.41 5.51
CA ASP A 36 8.03 -13.73 6.46
C ASP A 36 8.77 -12.61 7.19
N PHE A 37 8.65 -11.39 6.67
CA PHE A 37 9.29 -10.21 7.25
C PHE A 37 8.83 -9.90 8.68
N ILE A 38 7.59 -10.25 9.04
CA ILE A 38 7.02 -9.89 10.35
C ILE A 38 7.38 -10.95 11.40
N ALA A 39 7.43 -12.23 11.03
CA ALA A 39 7.76 -13.30 11.95
C ALA A 39 9.28 -13.49 12.16
N SER A 40 10.11 -12.97 11.25
CA SER A 40 11.56 -13.06 11.30
C SER A 40 12.17 -11.92 12.11
N ASP A 41 13.11 -12.24 12.99
CA ASP A 41 14.00 -11.29 13.68
C ASP A 41 15.31 -11.03 12.92
N ASP A 42 15.62 -11.86 11.91
CA ASP A 42 16.78 -11.69 11.05
C ASP A 42 16.72 -10.45 10.14
N TRP A 43 17.86 -9.82 9.90
CA TRP A 43 18.06 -8.71 8.96
C TRP A 43 18.98 -9.12 7.80
N ASN A 44 18.60 -10.16 7.07
CA ASN A 44 19.34 -10.64 5.91
C ASN A 44 18.75 -10.12 4.59
N VAL A 45 19.39 -10.47 3.46
CA VAL A 45 19.01 -9.99 2.12
C VAL A 45 17.55 -10.36 1.76
N GLN A 46 17.05 -11.51 2.22
CA GLN A 46 15.67 -11.91 2.00
C GLN A 46 14.69 -10.99 2.73
N GLN A 47 14.91 -10.67 4.01
CA GLN A 47 14.04 -9.73 4.73
C GLN A 47 14.13 -8.32 4.14
N MET A 48 15.30 -7.91 3.65
CA MET A 48 15.44 -6.65 2.91
C MET A 48 14.64 -6.66 1.60
N GLY A 49 14.67 -7.77 0.87
CA GLY A 49 13.80 -7.97 -0.29
C GLY A 49 12.31 -7.89 0.05
N ALA A 50 11.89 -8.54 1.14
CA ALA A 50 10.50 -8.49 1.60
C ALA A 50 10.07 -7.09 2.05
N LEU A 51 10.94 -6.34 2.74
CA LEU A 51 10.68 -4.94 3.11
C LEU A 51 10.52 -4.06 1.88
N VAL A 52 11.41 -4.20 0.89
CA VAL A 52 11.29 -3.48 -0.39
C VAL A 52 9.97 -3.82 -1.06
N LEU A 53 9.55 -5.09 -1.06
CA LEU A 53 8.28 -5.52 -1.64
C LEU A 53 7.07 -4.89 -0.93
N ILE A 54 7.10 -4.80 0.41
CA ILE A 54 6.07 -4.11 1.20
C ILE A 54 6.01 -2.62 0.84
N VAL A 55 7.16 -1.94 0.80
CA VAL A 55 7.26 -0.51 0.48
C VAL A 55 6.80 -0.22 -0.95
N VAL A 56 7.19 -1.05 -1.92
CA VAL A 56 6.69 -0.98 -3.30
C VAL A 56 5.18 -1.21 -3.33
N GLY A 57 4.69 -2.18 -2.56
CA GLY A 57 3.27 -2.45 -2.36
C GLY A 57 2.52 -1.20 -1.91
N CYS A 58 3.02 -0.47 -0.92
CA CYS A 58 2.43 0.79 -0.46
C CYS A 58 2.27 1.83 -1.59
N GLY A 59 3.30 2.01 -2.41
CA GLY A 59 3.30 2.96 -3.51
C GLY A 59 2.31 2.58 -4.62
N VAL A 60 2.35 1.31 -5.05
CA VAL A 60 1.44 0.78 -6.08
C VAL A 60 0.00 0.78 -5.58
N GLY A 61 -0.24 0.36 -4.34
CA GLY A 61 -1.57 0.32 -3.73
C GLY A 61 -2.19 1.71 -3.63
N ARG A 62 -1.42 2.72 -3.23
CA ARG A 62 -1.85 4.14 -3.25
C ARG A 62 -2.26 4.58 -4.65
N TRP A 63 -1.45 4.29 -5.66
CA TRP A 63 -1.74 4.67 -7.04
C TRP A 63 -3.01 4.01 -7.57
N VAL A 64 -3.20 2.70 -7.32
CA VAL A 64 -4.41 1.96 -7.69
C VAL A 64 -5.63 2.50 -6.95
N ALA A 65 -5.55 2.70 -5.64
CA ALA A 65 -6.66 3.18 -4.82
C ALA A 65 -7.14 4.57 -5.26
N ARG A 66 -6.21 5.51 -5.52
CA ARG A 66 -6.55 6.80 -6.12
C ARG A 66 -7.30 6.63 -7.45
N ARG A 67 -6.79 5.77 -8.33
CA ARG A 67 -7.37 5.57 -9.67
C ARG A 67 -8.78 4.93 -9.64
N LEU A 68 -9.08 4.13 -8.62
CA LEU A 68 -10.37 3.47 -8.45
C LEU A 68 -11.39 4.33 -7.70
N MET A 69 -10.97 4.99 -6.63
CA MET A 69 -11.86 5.74 -5.72
C MET A 69 -12.11 7.17 -6.16
N LEU A 70 -11.15 7.78 -6.87
CA LEU A 70 -11.24 9.15 -7.38
C LEU A 70 -11.53 9.18 -8.88
N LYS A 71 -11.98 8.06 -9.46
CA LYS A 71 -12.42 8.02 -10.85
C LYS A 71 -13.60 8.99 -10.98
N ASP A 72 -13.38 10.10 -11.65
CA ASP A 72 -14.43 11.08 -11.92
C ASP A 72 -15.58 10.36 -12.64
N LYS A 73 -16.80 10.54 -12.14
CA LYS A 73 -17.99 10.12 -12.87
C LYS A 73 -18.00 10.87 -14.21
N PRO A 74 -18.26 10.19 -15.35
CA PRO A 74 -18.47 10.88 -16.62
C PRO A 74 -19.63 11.88 -16.52
#